data_AF-A0A235FJR4-F1
#
_entry.id   AF-A0A235FJR4-F1
#
_cell.length_a   1.000
_cell.length_b   1.000
_cell.length_c   1.000
_cell.angle_alpha   90.00
_cell.angle_beta   90.00
_cell.angle_gamma   90.00
#
_symmetry.space_group_name_H-M   'P 1'
#
loop_
_entity.id
_entity.type
_entity.pdbx_description
1 polymer ?
#
loop_
_entity_poly.entity_id
_entity_poly.type
_entity_poly.pdbx_seq_one_letter_code
_entity_poly.pdbx_strand_id
1 'polypeptide(L)'
;MRVHHWQGVEMKSLTRQYGRIVHIPLSDAVDHFKREPGAPSNAYGWHRKQATRDGKVLLGEDHIDAVKQGRRWMVDEADLEDALIKHREQRAHVNRMTADYDSRILHPGTVKTVGGGYQVKGDFHFLWNDMDVALKRSSGFWRCNKCWDPAAAERNGEECHRCSDWSPCANDCTLSRIYCPTCGTSETM
;
A
#
# COMPACT_ATOMS: atom_id res chain seq x y z
N MET A 1 -34.70 -37.67 2.43
CA MET A 1 -33.27 -37.49 2.73
C MET A 1 -33.01 -36.01 2.95
N ARG A 2 -32.75 -35.61 4.21
CA ARG A 2 -32.38 -34.24 4.59
C ARG A 2 -30.86 -34.17 4.66
N VAL A 3 -30.26 -33.16 4.06
CA VAL A 3 -28.90 -32.74 4.39
C VAL A 3 -28.96 -31.23 4.60
N HIS A 4 -28.90 -30.82 5.86
CA HIS A 4 -28.76 -29.42 6.25
C HIS A 4 -27.31 -28.99 6.02
N HIS A 5 -27.13 -27.94 5.22
CA HIS A 5 -25.85 -27.27 5.01
C HIS A 5 -25.85 -26.01 5.91
N TRP A 6 -25.13 -26.08 7.02
CA TRP A 6 -24.79 -24.96 7.88
C TRP A 6 -23.27 -25.01 8.08
N GLN A 7 -22.57 -23.92 7.77
CA GLN A 7 -21.39 -23.40 8.48
C GLN A 7 -20.62 -22.44 7.56
N GLY A 8 -20.57 -21.16 7.93
CA GLY A 8 -19.68 -20.20 7.25
C GLY A 8 -19.94 -18.73 7.55
N VAL A 9 -21.10 -18.34 8.08
CA VAL A 9 -21.47 -16.92 8.23
C VAL A 9 -21.98 -16.61 9.64
N GLU A 10 -21.32 -17.09 10.71
CA GLU A 10 -21.77 -16.70 12.07
C GLU A 10 -20.74 -16.88 13.20
N MET A 11 -19.44 -16.61 12.98
CA MET A 11 -18.46 -16.56 14.09
C MET A 11 -17.94 -15.18 14.45
N LYS A 12 -18.06 -14.17 13.58
CA LYS A 12 -17.63 -12.79 13.92
C LYS A 12 -18.61 -12.05 14.84
N SER A 13 -19.87 -12.48 14.87
CA SER A 13 -20.94 -11.84 15.65
C SER A 13 -20.95 -12.27 17.12
N LEU A 14 -20.65 -13.54 17.41
CA LEU A 14 -20.89 -14.13 18.74
C LEU A 14 -19.83 -13.78 19.79
N THR A 15 -18.56 -13.56 19.41
CA THR A 15 -17.52 -13.11 20.35
C THR A 15 -17.67 -11.62 20.74
N ARG A 16 -18.28 -10.81 19.88
CA ARG A 16 -18.63 -9.40 20.18
C ARG A 16 -19.85 -9.26 21.09
N GLN A 17 -20.68 -10.29 21.21
CA GLN A 17 -21.97 -10.22 21.91
C GLN A 17 -21.87 -10.46 23.43
N TYR A 18 -20.76 -11.02 23.93
CA TYR A 18 -20.56 -11.34 25.35
C TYR A 18 -19.22 -10.89 25.97
N GLY A 19 -18.31 -10.32 25.17
CA GLY A 19 -17.10 -9.66 25.67
C GLY A 19 -17.39 -8.21 26.02
N ARG A 20 -16.97 -7.76 27.21
CA ARG A 20 -16.98 -6.33 27.57
C ARG A 20 -16.13 -5.59 26.54
N ILE A 21 -16.72 -4.69 25.75
CA ILE A 21 -15.95 -3.87 24.81
C ILE A 21 -14.94 -3.05 25.60
N VAL A 22 -13.67 -3.44 25.53
CA VAL A 22 -12.58 -2.73 26.18
C VAL A 22 -12.16 -1.60 25.25
N HIS A 23 -12.34 -0.38 25.74
CA HIS A 23 -11.87 0.79 25.04
C HIS A 23 -10.57 1.25 25.66
N ILE A 24 -9.58 1.51 24.82
CA ILE A 24 -8.31 2.10 25.25
C ILE A 24 -8.15 3.52 24.69
N PRO A 25 -7.39 4.39 25.37
CA PRO A 25 -7.08 5.71 24.84
C PRO A 25 -6.38 5.61 23.47
N LEU A 26 -6.74 6.48 22.53
CA LEU A 26 -6.10 6.56 21.22
C LEU A 26 -4.58 6.81 21.32
N SER A 27 -4.12 7.50 22.37
CA SER A 27 -2.69 7.68 22.63
C SER A 27 -1.98 6.34 22.79
N ASP A 28 -2.58 5.44 23.54
CA ASP A 28 -2.00 4.16 23.92
C ASP A 28 -2.03 3.21 22.72
N ALA A 29 -3.13 3.24 21.94
CA ALA A 29 -3.23 2.55 20.66
C ALA A 29 -2.15 2.99 19.66
N VAL A 30 -1.92 4.30 19.53
CA VAL A 30 -0.87 4.85 18.66
C VAL A 30 0.51 4.43 19.15
N ASP A 31 0.75 4.41 20.47
CA ASP A 31 2.03 3.99 21.03
C ASP A 31 2.26 2.48 20.91
N HIS A 32 1.20 1.65 20.94
CA HIS A 32 1.27 0.24 20.57
C HIS A 32 1.68 0.08 19.11
N PHE A 33 0.97 0.77 18.20
CA PHE A 33 1.26 0.68 16.77
C PHE A 33 2.69 1.13 16.42
N LYS A 34 3.21 2.19 17.06
CA LYS A 34 4.59 2.66 16.83
C LYS A 34 5.67 1.65 17.22
N ARG A 35 5.36 0.65 18.04
CA ARG A 35 6.30 -0.43 18.40
C ARG A 35 6.38 -1.50 17.31
N GLU A 36 5.42 -1.53 16.37
CA GLU A 36 5.44 -2.48 15.27
C GLU A 36 6.59 -2.17 14.29
N PRO A 37 7.32 -3.20 13.81
CA PRO A 37 8.32 -3.02 12.77
C PRO A 37 7.73 -2.36 11.52
N GLY A 38 8.42 -1.32 11.03
CA GLY A 38 8.00 -0.60 9.82
C GLY A 38 6.76 0.27 9.99
N ALA A 39 6.30 0.51 11.22
CA ALA A 39 5.23 1.49 11.47
C ALA A 39 5.69 2.92 11.11
N PRO A 40 4.85 3.72 10.43
CA PRO A 40 5.17 5.10 10.12
C PRO A 40 5.30 5.94 11.39
N SER A 41 6.25 6.88 11.39
CA SER A 41 6.55 7.77 12.52
C SER A 41 5.58 8.96 12.63
N ASN A 42 4.29 8.75 12.34
CA ASN A 42 3.28 9.80 12.41
C ASN A 42 3.07 10.24 13.86
N ALA A 43 3.03 11.55 14.09
CA ALA A 43 2.76 12.11 15.41
C ALA A 43 1.33 11.78 15.87
N TYR A 44 1.10 11.66 17.19
CA TYR A 44 -0.25 11.48 17.76
C TYR A 44 -1.23 12.56 17.29
N GLY A 45 -0.76 13.81 17.12
CA GLY A 45 -1.59 14.91 16.62
C GLY A 45 -2.19 14.67 15.23
N TRP A 46 -1.54 13.86 14.38
CA TRP A 46 -2.06 13.48 13.08
C TRP A 46 -3.28 12.55 13.21
N HIS A 47 -3.16 11.51 14.02
CA HIS A 47 -4.24 10.55 14.30
C HIS A 47 -5.43 11.23 15.00
N ARG A 48 -5.15 12.12 15.95
CA ARG A 48 -6.20 12.91 16.62
C ARG A 48 -6.98 13.79 15.63
N LYS A 49 -6.32 14.38 14.63
CA LYS A 49 -6.97 15.17 13.58
C LYS A 49 -7.88 14.30 12.71
N GLN A 50 -7.45 13.09 12.35
CA GLN A 50 -8.29 12.13 11.63
C GLN A 50 -9.53 11.73 12.44
N ALA A 51 -9.35 11.33 13.70
CA ALA A 51 -10.47 10.98 14.59
C ALA A 51 -11.50 12.11 14.67
N THR A 52 -11.03 13.36 14.73
CA THR A 52 -11.89 14.55 14.79
C THR A 52 -12.66 14.79 13.49
N ARG A 53 -12.04 14.51 12.33
CA ARG A 53 -12.63 14.76 11.02
C ARG A 53 -13.59 13.65 10.60
N ASP A 54 -13.18 12.40 10.80
CA ASP A 54 -13.80 11.24 10.17
C ASP A 54 -14.43 10.28 11.18
N GLY A 55 -14.21 10.48 12.48
CA GLY A 55 -14.59 9.50 13.52
C GLY A 55 -13.80 8.19 13.44
N LYS A 56 -12.71 8.16 12.66
CA LYS A 56 -11.86 7.00 12.43
C LYS A 56 -10.39 7.40 12.46
N VAL A 57 -9.52 6.44 12.72
CA VAL A 57 -8.06 6.61 12.61
C VAL A 57 -7.48 5.51 11.75
N LEU A 58 -6.53 5.88 10.91
CA LEU A 58 -5.73 4.92 10.15
C LEU A 58 -4.58 4.41 11.01
N LEU A 59 -4.55 3.11 11.28
CA LEU A 59 -3.41 2.41 11.88
C LEU A 59 -2.99 1.28 10.93
N GLY A 60 -1.73 1.33 10.48
CA GLY A 60 -1.28 0.49 9.37
C GLY A 60 -2.03 0.86 8.09
N GLU A 61 -2.73 -0.12 7.51
CA GLU A 61 -3.58 0.04 6.33
C GLU A 61 -5.08 -0.02 6.67
N ASP A 62 -5.44 -0.06 7.97
CA ASP A 62 -6.82 -0.26 8.40
C ASP A 62 -7.40 0.96 9.14
N HIS A 63 -8.68 1.22 8.91
CA HIS A 63 -9.41 2.30 9.56
C HIS A 63 -10.21 1.75 10.74
N ILE A 64 -9.82 2.13 11.95
CA ILE A 64 -10.55 1.76 13.16
C ILE A 64 -11.39 2.91 13.65
N ASP A 65 -12.57 2.60 14.21
CA ASP A 65 -13.47 3.61 14.74
C ASP A 65 -12.88 4.24 16.01
N ALA A 66 -13.01 5.56 16.10
CA ALA A 66 -12.56 6.35 17.23
C ALA A 66 -13.75 7.13 17.82
N VAL A 67 -14.03 6.89 19.10
CA VAL A 67 -15.13 7.54 19.81
C VAL A 67 -14.59 8.52 20.83
N LYS A 68 -15.23 9.69 20.93
CA LYS A 68 -14.84 10.69 21.91
C LYS A 68 -15.58 10.46 23.23
N GLN A 69 -14.85 10.15 24.29
CA GLN A 69 -15.39 10.00 25.64
C GLN A 69 -14.81 11.10 26.54
N GLY A 70 -15.65 12.09 26.84
CA GLY A 70 -15.23 13.31 27.53
C GLY A 70 -14.15 14.07 26.75
N ARG A 71 -12.94 14.15 27.32
CA ARG A 71 -11.79 14.84 26.70
C ARG A 71 -10.84 13.91 25.93
N ARG A 72 -11.10 12.60 25.90
CA ARG A 72 -10.21 11.60 25.30
C ARG A 72 -10.86 10.96 24.07
N TRP A 73 -10.03 10.62 23.10
CA TRP A 73 -10.40 9.72 22.02
C TRP A 73 -10.09 8.31 22.47
N MET A 74 -11.02 7.40 22.18
CA MET A 74 -10.96 6.00 22.56
C MET A 74 -11.15 5.15 21.31
N VAL A 75 -10.52 3.99 21.29
CA VAL A 75 -10.69 2.97 20.25
C VAL A 75 -11.02 1.63 20.90
N ASP A 76 -11.71 0.77 20.16
CA ASP A 76 -11.93 -0.62 20.58
C ASP A 76 -10.58 -1.37 20.51
N GLU A 77 -10.22 -2.04 21.61
CA GLU A 77 -8.99 -2.82 21.71
C GLU A 77 -8.98 -4.00 20.71
N ALA A 78 -10.13 -4.63 20.45
CA ALA A 78 -10.22 -5.72 19.49
C ALA A 78 -9.97 -5.22 18.05
N ASP A 79 -10.49 -4.04 17.72
CA ASP A 79 -10.27 -3.43 16.40
C ASP A 79 -8.80 -3.02 16.21
N LEU A 80 -8.13 -2.57 17.29
CA LEU A 80 -6.69 -2.33 17.27
C LEU A 80 -5.93 -3.63 17.00
N GLU A 81 -6.20 -4.70 17.74
CA GLU A 81 -5.48 -5.97 17.56
C GLU A 81 -5.66 -6.53 16.14
N ASP A 82 -6.88 -6.46 15.60
CA ASP A 82 -7.16 -6.83 14.20
C ASP A 82 -6.33 -5.97 13.22
N ALA A 83 -6.24 -4.65 13.44
CA ALA A 83 -5.43 -3.76 12.62
C ALA A 83 -3.92 -4.08 12.71
N LEU A 84 -3.42 -4.43 13.91
CA LEU A 84 -2.02 -4.84 14.11
C LEU A 84 -1.71 -6.17 13.41
N ILE A 85 -2.62 -7.15 13.46
CA ILE A 85 -2.47 -8.42 12.74
C ILE A 85 -2.38 -8.16 11.23
N LYS A 86 -3.30 -7.38 10.67
CA LYS A 86 -3.28 -7.01 9.25
C LYS A 86 -2.01 -6.27 8.85
N HIS A 87 -1.53 -5.35 9.69
CA HIS A 87 -0.25 -4.66 9.47
C HIS A 87 0.90 -5.66 9.38
N ARG A 88 0.99 -6.60 10.33
CA ARG A 88 2.04 -7.64 10.33
C ARG A 88 1.97 -8.54 9.10
N GLU A 89 0.78 -8.97 8.70
CA GLU A 89 0.56 -9.76 7.48
C GLU A 89 1.00 -9.01 6.23
N GLN A 90 0.63 -7.73 6.12
CA GLN A 90 1.03 -6.87 5.01
C GLN A 90 2.55 -6.67 4.98
N ARG A 91 3.18 -6.45 6.14
CA ARG A 91 4.65 -6.36 6.25
C ARG A 91 5.33 -7.65 5.82
N ALA A 92 4.81 -8.80 6.25
CA ALA A 92 5.33 -10.10 5.82
C ALA A 92 5.17 -10.30 4.31
N HIS A 93 4.06 -9.86 3.72
CA HIS A 93 3.85 -9.89 2.27
C HIS A 93 4.87 -9.00 1.54
N VAL A 94 5.02 -7.74 1.92
CA VAL A 94 5.99 -6.81 1.30
C VAL A 94 7.43 -7.33 1.42
N ASN A 95 7.80 -7.90 2.58
CA ASN A 95 9.13 -8.48 2.76
C ASN A 95 9.37 -9.68 1.83
N ARG A 96 8.36 -10.55 1.63
CA ARG A 96 8.45 -11.66 0.67
C ARG A 96 8.59 -11.14 -0.76
N MET A 97 7.77 -10.19 -1.18
CA MET A 97 7.86 -9.59 -2.52
C MET A 97 9.20 -8.90 -2.76
N THR A 98 9.79 -8.32 -1.72
CA THR A 98 11.14 -7.74 -1.79
C THR A 98 12.20 -8.82 -2.00
N ALA A 99 12.16 -9.91 -1.22
CA ALA A 99 13.10 -11.01 -1.37
C ALA A 99 12.98 -11.70 -2.75
N ASP A 100 11.76 -11.84 -3.27
CA ASP A 100 11.51 -12.36 -4.61
C ASP A 100 12.13 -11.43 -5.67
N TYR A 101 11.91 -10.12 -5.56
CA TYR A 101 12.48 -9.13 -6.48
C TYR A 101 14.02 -9.15 -6.46
N ASP A 102 14.63 -9.19 -5.28
CA ASP A 102 16.09 -9.28 -5.11
C ASP A 102 16.65 -10.58 -5.72
N SER A 103 15.86 -11.65 -5.68
CA SER A 103 16.16 -12.95 -6.31
C SER A 103 15.79 -13.02 -7.80
N ARG A 104 15.44 -11.89 -8.40
CA ARG A 104 15.05 -11.75 -9.82
C ARG A 104 13.76 -12.46 -10.21
N ILE A 105 12.81 -12.60 -9.29
CA ILE A 105 11.48 -13.16 -9.53
C ILE A 105 10.48 -11.98 -9.62
N LEU A 106 9.79 -11.89 -10.76
CA LEU A 106 8.77 -10.86 -10.99
C LEU A 106 7.36 -11.45 -10.85
N HIS A 107 6.55 -10.78 -10.04
CA HIS A 107 5.10 -11.00 -9.98
C HIS A 107 4.36 -10.01 -10.90
N PRO A 108 3.27 -10.43 -11.57
CA PRO A 108 2.52 -9.58 -12.48
C PRO A 108 1.82 -8.42 -11.75
N GLY A 109 1.58 -7.33 -12.47
CA GLY A 109 0.86 -6.16 -11.95
C GLY A 109 1.75 -5.20 -11.19
N THR A 110 1.14 -4.47 -10.25
CA THR A 110 1.82 -3.49 -9.39
C THR A 110 2.13 -4.13 -8.05
N VAL A 111 3.42 -4.20 -7.72
CA VAL A 111 3.92 -4.91 -6.53
C VAL A 111 4.66 -3.94 -5.64
N LYS A 112 4.34 -3.96 -4.35
CA LYS A 112 5.02 -3.16 -3.33
C LYS A 112 6.21 -3.92 -2.77
N THR A 113 7.34 -3.22 -2.65
CA THR A 113 8.56 -3.72 -1.99
C THR A 113 8.97 -2.74 -0.90
N VAL A 114 9.97 -3.09 -0.10
CA VAL A 114 10.49 -2.18 0.92
C VAL A 114 11.08 -0.93 0.26
N GLY A 115 10.49 0.23 0.56
CA GLY A 115 10.96 1.53 0.07
C GLY A 115 10.52 1.90 -1.34
N GLY A 116 9.57 1.17 -1.92
CA GLY A 116 9.06 1.45 -3.26
C GLY A 116 8.19 0.34 -3.81
N GLY A 117 8.45 -0.01 -5.06
CA GLY A 117 7.80 -1.11 -5.75
C GLY A 117 8.04 -1.06 -7.24
N TYR A 118 7.43 -1.99 -7.95
CA TYR A 118 7.50 -2.04 -9.39
C TYR A 118 6.16 -2.36 -10.03
N GLN A 119 6.01 -1.98 -11.30
CA GLN A 119 4.88 -2.35 -12.13
C GLN A 119 5.39 -3.06 -13.38
N VAL A 120 4.97 -4.30 -13.58
CA VAL A 120 5.30 -5.06 -14.80
C VAL A 120 4.42 -4.59 -15.95
N LYS A 121 5.04 -4.25 -17.08
CA LYS A 121 4.37 -3.97 -18.36
C LYS A 121 5.11 -4.70 -19.48
N GLY A 122 4.49 -5.77 -19.98
CA GLY A 122 5.06 -6.61 -21.03
C GLY A 122 6.43 -7.15 -20.68
N ASP A 123 7.42 -6.86 -21.52
CA ASP A 123 8.81 -7.32 -21.40
C ASP A 123 9.67 -6.42 -20.47
N PHE A 124 9.04 -5.44 -19.81
CA PHE A 124 9.70 -4.49 -18.92
C PHE A 124 8.97 -4.35 -17.58
N HIS A 125 9.64 -3.72 -16.61
CA HIS A 125 9.00 -3.25 -15.40
C HIS A 125 9.50 -1.86 -15.02
N PHE A 126 8.58 -1.03 -14.52
CA PHE A 126 8.89 0.29 -13.99
C PHE A 126 9.14 0.18 -12.50
N LEU A 127 10.33 0.54 -12.05
CA LEU A 127 10.72 0.54 -10.64
C LEU A 127 10.65 1.97 -10.09
N TRP A 128 9.95 2.18 -8.98
CA TRP A 128 9.92 3.45 -8.26
C TRP A 128 10.46 3.31 -6.84
N ASN A 129 10.92 4.44 -6.31
CA ASN A 129 11.35 4.57 -4.92
C ASN A 129 10.46 5.59 -4.21
N ASP A 130 9.91 5.23 -3.05
CA ASP A 130 8.96 6.07 -2.31
C ASP A 130 9.60 7.40 -1.86
N MET A 131 10.90 7.42 -1.54
CA MET A 131 11.61 8.65 -1.17
C MET A 131 11.83 9.58 -2.36
N ASP A 132 12.22 9.05 -3.52
CA ASP A 132 12.41 9.88 -4.72
C ASP A 132 11.08 10.47 -5.21
N VAL A 133 10.00 9.69 -5.10
CA VAL A 133 8.64 10.16 -5.38
C VAL A 133 8.24 11.26 -4.40
N ALA A 134 8.45 11.06 -3.09
CA ALA A 134 8.14 12.06 -2.06
C ALA A 134 8.93 13.36 -2.24
N LEU A 135 10.19 13.26 -2.67
CA LEU A 135 11.06 14.40 -2.95
C LEU A 135 10.86 14.98 -4.36
N LYS A 136 9.95 14.42 -5.17
CA LYS A 136 9.70 14.80 -6.58
C LYS A 136 10.99 14.80 -7.43
N ARG A 137 11.95 13.93 -7.09
CA ARG A 137 13.24 13.81 -7.79
C ARG A 137 13.16 12.94 -9.02
N SER A 138 12.36 11.89 -8.95
CA SER A 138 12.09 10.98 -10.05
C SER A 138 10.78 10.25 -9.78
N SER A 139 10.07 9.86 -10.84
CA SER A 139 8.95 8.93 -10.75
C SER A 139 9.41 7.47 -10.73
N GLY A 140 10.66 7.17 -11.14
CA GLY A 140 11.20 5.83 -11.28
C GLY A 140 12.02 5.63 -12.56
N PHE A 141 12.35 4.38 -12.88
CA PHE A 141 13.05 4.00 -14.11
C PHE A 141 12.64 2.62 -14.61
N TRP A 142 12.81 2.37 -15.91
CA TRP A 142 12.47 1.10 -16.54
C TRP A 142 13.63 0.11 -16.46
N ARG A 143 13.30 -1.17 -16.32
CA ARG A 143 14.24 -2.29 -16.43
C ARG A 143 13.68 -3.37 -17.36
N CYS A 144 14.57 -4.08 -18.04
CA CYS A 144 14.20 -5.22 -18.86
C CYS A 144 13.94 -6.46 -17.99
N ASN A 145 12.86 -7.18 -18.24
CA ASN A 145 12.52 -8.39 -17.48
C ASN A 145 13.48 -9.56 -17.78
N LYS A 146 14.10 -9.57 -18.97
CA LYS A 146 14.99 -10.66 -19.42
C LYS A 146 16.40 -10.55 -18.84
N CYS A 147 17.06 -9.41 -19.02
CA CYS A 147 18.45 -9.22 -18.58
C CYS A 147 18.59 -8.43 -17.27
N TRP A 148 17.50 -7.84 -16.76
CA TRP A 148 17.50 -6.98 -15.56
C TRP A 148 18.29 -5.68 -15.70
N ASP A 149 18.79 -5.35 -16.88
CA ASP A 149 19.47 -4.07 -17.08
C ASP A 149 18.49 -2.90 -17.20
N PRO A 150 18.95 -1.67 -16.92
CA PRO A 150 18.18 -0.47 -17.20
C PRO A 150 17.69 -0.43 -18.66
N ALA A 151 16.43 -0.06 -18.84
CA ALA A 151 15.81 0.16 -20.14
C ALA A 151 15.60 1.66 -20.37
N ALA A 152 15.66 2.07 -21.64
CA ALA A 152 15.38 3.42 -22.07
C ALA A 152 13.92 3.54 -22.52
N ALA A 153 13.39 4.76 -22.43
CA ALA A 153 12.03 5.09 -22.81
C ALA A 153 12.05 6.25 -23.82
N GLU A 154 11.33 6.10 -24.93
CA GLU A 154 11.09 7.16 -25.90
C GLU A 154 9.74 7.82 -25.62
N ARG A 155 9.71 9.16 -25.69
CA ARG A 155 8.53 9.97 -25.40
C ARG A 155 8.14 10.83 -26.60
N ASN A 156 7.75 10.16 -27.67
CA ASN A 156 7.35 10.79 -28.92
C ASN A 156 5.85 10.63 -29.20
N GLY A 157 5.09 10.06 -28.28
CA GLY A 157 3.64 9.91 -28.38
C GLY A 157 2.93 11.25 -28.19
N GLU A 158 1.72 11.35 -28.76
CA GLU A 158 0.87 12.51 -28.55
C GLU A 158 0.48 12.62 -27.07
N GLU A 159 0.56 13.84 -26.55
CA GLU A 159 0.08 14.11 -25.21
C GLU A 159 -1.44 13.88 -25.15
N CYS A 160 -1.90 13.07 -24.19
CA CYS A 160 -3.33 12.82 -24.06
C CYS A 160 -4.06 14.11 -23.64
N HIS A 161 -5.30 14.31 -24.10
CA HIS A 161 -6.10 15.51 -23.80
C HIS A 161 -6.11 15.88 -22.30
N ARG A 162 -6.13 14.89 -21.41
CA ARG A 162 -6.06 15.14 -19.97
C ARG A 162 -4.77 15.84 -19.55
N CYS A 163 -3.63 15.43 -20.09
CA CYS A 163 -2.35 16.07 -19.77
C CYS A 163 -2.24 17.46 -20.40
N SER A 164 -2.68 17.60 -21.66
CA SER A 164 -2.75 18.89 -22.38
C SER A 164 -3.62 19.91 -21.65
N ASP A 165 -4.83 19.50 -21.25
CA ASP A 165 -5.86 20.43 -20.80
C ASP A 165 -5.84 20.62 -19.27
N TRP A 166 -5.30 19.66 -18.51
CA TRP A 166 -5.36 19.62 -17.04
C TRP A 166 -4.04 19.13 -16.42
N SER A 167 -3.05 20.03 -16.28
CA SER A 167 -1.81 19.75 -15.55
C SER A 167 -2.01 19.84 -14.03
N PRO A 168 -1.50 18.87 -13.23
CA PRO A 168 -0.59 17.79 -13.59
C PRO A 168 -1.26 16.46 -13.94
N CYS A 169 -0.72 15.78 -14.96
CA CYS A 169 -1.12 14.45 -15.41
C CYS A 169 -0.28 13.36 -14.72
N ALA A 170 -0.93 12.33 -14.17
CA ALA A 170 -0.25 11.24 -13.47
C ALA A 170 0.27 10.13 -14.40
N ASN A 171 -0.11 10.14 -15.68
CA ASN A 171 0.30 9.15 -16.67
C ASN A 171 1.36 9.74 -17.60
N ASP A 172 2.40 8.96 -17.92
CA ASP A 172 3.38 9.28 -18.97
C ASP A 172 2.75 9.04 -20.35
N CYS A 173 1.75 9.86 -20.72
CA CYS A 173 0.95 9.69 -21.94
C CYS A 173 1.77 9.83 -23.23
N THR A 174 2.95 10.45 -23.17
CA THR A 174 3.84 10.60 -24.33
C THR A 174 4.77 9.40 -24.51
N LEU A 175 4.79 8.45 -23.57
CA LEU A 175 5.58 7.23 -23.68
C LEU A 175 5.14 6.42 -24.90
N SER A 176 6.02 6.34 -25.90
CA SER A 176 5.74 5.64 -27.17
C SER A 176 6.45 4.29 -27.26
N ARG A 177 7.57 4.14 -26.55
CA ARG A 177 8.40 2.93 -26.65
C ARG A 177 9.27 2.73 -25.42
N ILE A 178 9.50 1.47 -25.05
CA ILE A 178 10.52 1.06 -24.09
C ILE A 178 11.45 0.07 -24.79
N TYR A 179 12.76 0.23 -24.59
CA TYR A 179 13.74 -0.69 -25.17
C TYR A 179 14.94 -0.93 -24.24
N CYS A 180 15.49 -2.13 -24.31
CA CYS A 180 16.69 -2.52 -23.58
C CYS A 180 17.92 -2.43 -24.51
N PRO A 181 18.88 -1.53 -24.24
CA PRO A 181 20.08 -1.41 -25.05
C PRO A 181 20.99 -2.65 -24.95
N THR A 182 20.94 -3.40 -23.83
CA THR A 182 21.81 -4.57 -23.65
C THR A 182 21.38 -5.78 -24.45
N CYS A 183 20.08 -6.13 -24.43
CA CYS A 183 19.58 -7.37 -25.04
C CYS A 183 18.71 -7.14 -26.29
N GLY A 184 18.49 -5.89 -26.70
CA GLY A 184 17.71 -5.54 -27.88
C GLY A 184 16.19 -5.75 -27.75
N THR A 185 15.70 -6.18 -26.58
CA THR A 185 14.26 -6.29 -26.33
C THR A 185 13.62 -4.91 -26.45
N SER A 186 12.43 -4.82 -27.03
CA SER A 186 11.74 -3.57 -27.31
C SER A 186 10.23 -3.78 -27.33
N GLU A 187 9.49 -2.79 -26.86
CA GLU A 187 8.03 -2.81 -26.83
C GLU A 187 7.48 -1.41 -27.12
N THR A 188 6.48 -1.33 -28.00
CA THR A 188 5.74 -0.10 -28.32
C THR A 188 4.56 0.02 -27.36
N MET A 189 4.27 1.23 -26.89
CA MET A 189 3.26 1.51 -25.87
C MET A 189 1.98 2.09 -26.45
#